data_AF-A0A1W9LP54-F1
#
_entry.id   AF-A0A1W9LP54-F1
#
_cell.length_a   1.000
_cell.length_b   1.000
_cell.length_c   1.000
_cell.angle_alpha   90.00
_cell.angle_beta   90.00
_cell.angle_gamma   90.00
#
_symmetry.space_group_name_H-M   'P 1'
#
loop_
_entity.id
_entity.type
_entity.pdbx_description
1 polymer ?
#
loop_
_entity_poly.entity_id
_entity_poly.type
_entity_poly.pdbx_seq_one_letter_code
_entity_poly.pdbx_strand_id
1 'polypeptide(L)' 'MIISDKFFYRKAEDRVQTAKFAYEKGYYYACSSNLYFALFNFMQSVLGKPPEGKWKHIGIFKSFSQISVEKQ' A
#
# COMPACT_ATOMS: atom_id res chain seq x y z
N MET A 1 -0.53 -0.43 14.48
CA MET A 1 -0.69 -1.49 13.46
C MET A 1 0.56 -2.36 13.42
N ILE A 2 0.42 -3.68 13.26
CA ILE A 2 1.55 -4.62 13.17
C ILE A 2 1.77 -4.94 11.68
N ILE A 3 3.03 -4.95 11.24
CA ILE A 3 3.40 -5.40 9.89
C ILE A 3 3.46 -6.91 9.88
N SER A 4 2.49 -7.53 9.21
CA SER A 4 2.29 -8.97 9.11
C SER A 4 3.11 -9.59 7.97
N ASP A 5 3.38 -8.83 6.91
CA ASP A 5 4.11 -9.28 5.72
C ASP A 5 5.22 -8.28 5.31
N LYS A 6 6.48 -8.68 5.55
CA LYS A 6 7.67 -7.86 5.24
C LYS A 6 7.94 -7.70 3.74
N PHE A 7 7.45 -8.61 2.90
CA PHE A 7 7.65 -8.52 1.45
C PHE A 7 6.84 -7.36 0.87
N PHE A 8 5.55 -7.27 1.23
CA PHE A 8 4.73 -6.15 0.79
C PHE A 8 5.12 -4.82 1.42
N TYR A 9 5.61 -4.86 2.66
CA TYR A 9 6.17 -3.66 3.30
C TYR A 9 7.36 -3.09 2.51
N ARG A 10 8.34 -3.93 2.16
CA ARG A 10 9.49 -3.51 1.32
C ARG A 10 9.06 -2.97 -0.04
N LYS A 11 8.09 -3.62 -0.69
CA LYS A 11 7.51 -3.10 -1.94
C LYS A 11 6.89 -1.71 -1.77
N ALA A 12 6.21 -1.45 -0.66
CA ALA A 12 5.68 -0.13 -0.37
C ALA A 12 6.81 0.91 -0.23
N GLU A 13 7.90 0.56 0.46
CA GLU A 13 9.07 1.43 0.59
C GLU A 13 9.70 1.74 -0.77
N ASP A 14 9.95 0.74 -1.61
CA ASP A 14 10.50 0.91 -2.96
C ASP A 14 9.63 1.84 -3.83
N ARG A 15 8.30 1.71 -3.71
CA ARG A 15 7.35 2.57 -4.42
C ARG A 15 7.40 4.01 -3.92
N VAL A 16 7.56 4.23 -2.62
CA VAL A 16 7.75 5.57 -2.05
C VAL A 16 9.03 6.20 -2.58
N GLN A 17 10.15 5.46 -2.64
CA GLN A 17 11.39 6.00 -3.20
C GLN A 17 11.24 6.35 -4.68
N THR A 18 10.58 5.48 -5.45
CA THR A 18 10.29 5.74 -6.87
C THR A 18 9.39 6.97 -7.04
N ALA A 19 8.38 7.15 -6.18
CA ALA A 19 7.51 8.31 -6.22
C ALA A 19 8.27 9.62 -5.93
N LYS A 20 9.18 9.61 -4.95
CA LYS A 20 10.04 10.76 -4.65
C LYS A 20 10.89 11.15 -5.85
N PHE A 21 11.57 10.18 -6.46
CA PHE A 21 12.34 10.40 -7.69
C PHE A 21 11.46 10.97 -8.82
N ALA A 22 10.28 10.39 -9.05
CA ALA A 22 9.35 10.86 -10.08
C ALA A 22 8.88 12.29 -9.82
N TYR A 23 8.62 12.67 -8.56
CA TYR A 23 8.24 14.02 -8.17
C TYR A 23 9.36 15.04 -8.47
N GLU A 24 10.59 14.72 -8.08
CA GLU A 24 11.77 15.58 -8.34
C GLU A 24 12.02 15.81 -9.84
N LYS A 25 11.62 14.86 -10.69
CA LYS A 25 11.73 14.97 -12.15
C LYS A 25 10.50 15.58 -12.84
N GLY A 26 9.46 15.93 -12.08
CA GLY A 26 8.21 16.47 -12.63
C GLY A 26 7.29 15.41 -13.27
N TYR A 27 7.56 14.12 -13.08
CA TYR A 27 6.75 13.02 -13.61
C TYR A 27 5.53 12.73 -12.71
N TYR A 28 4.62 13.69 -12.61
CA TYR A 28 3.55 13.64 -11.61
C TYR A 28 2.57 12.48 -11.78
N TYR A 29 2.26 12.05 -13.00
CA TYR A 29 1.43 10.85 -13.20
C TYR A 29 2.10 9.58 -12.66
N ALA A 30 3.41 9.44 -12.89
CA ALA A 30 4.18 8.32 -12.36
C ALA A 30 4.31 8.40 -10.83
N CYS A 31 4.49 9.61 -10.29
CA CYS A 31 4.49 9.86 -8.85
C CYS A 31 3.17 9.39 -8.21
N SER A 32 2.04 9.90 -8.70
CA SER A 32 0.71 9.56 -8.18
C SER A 32 0.42 8.05 -8.26
N SER A 33 0.77 7.41 -9.38
CA SER A 33 0.61 5.96 -9.54
C SER A 33 1.45 5.18 -8.52
N ASN A 34 2.70 5.56 -8.30
CA ASN A 34 3.55 4.89 -7.30
C ASN A 34 3.06 5.12 -5.88
N LEU A 35 2.57 6.32 -5.53
CA LEU A 35 1.99 6.58 -4.21
C LEU A 35 0.74 5.72 -3.96
N TYR A 36 -0.13 5.58 -4.96
CA TYR A 36 -1.29 4.70 -4.88
C TYR A 36 -0.88 3.24 -4.59
N PHE A 37 0.06 2.70 -5.35
CA PHE A 37 0.52 1.33 -5.16
C PHE A 37 1.37 1.15 -3.89
N ALA A 38 2.07 2.19 -3.43
CA ALA A 38 2.74 2.18 -2.14
C ALA A 38 1.74 1.98 -0.99
N LEU A 39 0.67 2.77 -0.97
CA LEU A 39 -0.40 2.63 0.01
C LEU A 39 -1.06 1.25 -0.09
N PHE A 40 -1.35 0.79 -1.31
CA PHE A 40 -1.91 -0.56 -1.53
C PHE A 40 -1.01 -1.66 -0.95
N ASN A 41 0.29 -1.63 -1.24
CA ASN A 41 1.23 -2.63 -0.71
C ASN A 41 1.40 -2.50 0.81
N PHE A 42 1.34 -1.29 1.36
CA PHE A 42 1.34 -1.11 2.82
C PHE A 42 0.11 -1.75 3.46
N MET A 43 -1.08 -1.55 2.90
CA MET A 43 -2.30 -2.23 3.38
C MET A 43 -2.16 -3.76 3.30
N GLN A 44 -1.56 -4.30 2.23
CA GLN A 44 -1.27 -5.74 2.14
C GLN A 44 -0.31 -6.20 3.23
N SER A 45 0.69 -5.39 3.56
CA SER A 45 1.66 -5.71 4.62
C SER A 45 1.02 -5.81 6.00
N VAL A 46 -0.03 -5.01 6.26
CA VAL A 46 -0.76 -5.02 7.52
C VAL A 46 -1.78 -6.17 7.55
N LEU A 47 -2.58 -6.31 6.49
CA LEU A 47 -3.66 -7.28 6.42
C LEU A 47 -3.20 -8.72 6.10
N GLY A 48 -2.04 -8.88 5.48
CA GLY A 48 -1.54 -10.18 5.05
C GLY A 48 -2.33 -10.77 3.87
N LYS A 49 -2.62 -12.08 3.96
CA LYS A 49 -3.28 -12.83 2.88
C LYS A 49 -4.76 -12.42 2.74
N PRO A 50 -5.29 -12.28 1.52
CA PRO A 50 -6.72 -12.05 1.32
C PRO A 50 -7.52 -13.30 1.71
N PRO A 51 -8.81 -13.14 2.09
CA PRO A 51 -9.69 -14.27 2.38
C PRO A 51 -9.83 -15.23 1.19
N GLU A 52 -9.90 -14.67 -0.02
CA GLU A 52 -9.99 -15.42 -1.28
C GLU A 52 -9.15 -14.74 -2.36
N GLY A 53 -8.45 -15.55 -3.17
CA GLY A 53 -7.75 -15.09 -4.36
C GLY A 53 -6.71 -13.99 -4.10
N LYS A 54 -6.96 -12.79 -4.64
CA LYS A 54 -6.08 -11.61 -4.54
C LYS A 54 -6.84 -10.41 -4.01
N TRP A 55 -6.16 -9.55 -3.27
CA TRP A 55 -6.72 -8.27 -2.84
C TRP A 55 -7.16 -7.44 -4.05
N LYS A 56 -8.46 -7.11 -4.11
CA LYS A 56 -9.01 -6.11 -5.04
C LYS A 56 -8.89 -4.71 -4.42
N HIS A 57 -8.80 -3.67 -5.25
CA HIS A 57 -8.61 -2.29 -4.80
C HIS A 57 -9.64 -1.82 -3.75
N ILE A 58 -10.93 -2.03 -4.01
CA ILE A 58 -11.98 -1.67 -3.03
C ILE A 58 -11.96 -2.61 -1.82
N GLY A 59 -11.69 -3.90 -2.04
CA GLY A 59 -11.73 -4.91 -0.98
C GLY A 59 -10.68 -4.65 0.09
N ILE A 60 -9.43 -4.40 -0.31
CA ILE A 60 -8.36 -4.14 0.65
C ILE A 60 -8.59 -2.85 1.44
N PHE A 61 -9.10 -1.82 0.80
CA PHE A 61 -9.37 -0.54 1.44
C PHE A 61 -10.45 -0.69 2.52
N LYS A 62 -11.53 -1.43 2.24
CA LYS A 62 -12.58 -1.70 3.23
C LYS A 62 -12.04 -2.43 4.45
N SER A 63 -11.30 -3.53 4.23
CA SER A 63 -10.71 -4.31 5.33
C SER A 63 -9.69 -3.49 6.14
N PHE A 64 -8.86 -2.70 5.46
CA PHE A 64 -7.88 -1.84 6.14
C PHE A 64 -8.55 -0.73 6.96
N SER A 65 -9.60 -0.11 6.42
CA SER A 65 -10.35 0.94 7.12
C SER A 65 -11.02 0.42 8.40
N GLN A 66 -11.65 -0.76 8.34
CA GLN A 66 -12.25 -1.42 9.50
C GLN A 66 -11.24 -1.60 10.65
N ILE A 67 -10.08 -2.22 10.36
CA ILE A 67 -9.05 -2.41 11.40
C ILE A 67 -8.42 -1.10 11.88
N SER A 68 -8.46 -0.05 11.06
CA SER A 68 -7.89 1.26 11.41
C SER A 68 -8.76 1.98 12.44
N VAL A 69 -10.08 1.81 12.36
CA VAL A 69 -11.04 2.37 13.32
C VAL A 69 -11.10 1.53 14.59
N GLU A 70 -11.02 0.20 14.47
CA GLU A 70 -11.09 -0.73 15.61
C GLU A 70 -9.81 -0.75 16.48
N LYS A 71 -8.67 -0.30 15.96
CA LYS A 71 -7.35 -0.33 16.63
C LYS A 71 -6.76 1.06 16.90
N GLN A 72 -7.59 2.11 16.91
CA GLN A 72 -7.25 3.40 17.51
C GLN A 72 -7.27 3.28 19.04
#